data_AF-A0A1E3XFT9-F1
#
_entry.id   AF-A0A1E3XFT9-F1
#
_cell.length_a   1.000
_cell.length_b   1.000
_cell.length_c   1.000
_cell.angle_alpha   90.00
_cell.angle_beta   90.00
_cell.angle_gamma   90.00
#
_symmetry.space_group_name_H-M   'P 1'
#
loop_
_entity.id
_entity.type
_entity.pdbx_description
1 polymer ?
#
loop_
_entity_poly.entity_id
_entity_poly.type
_entity_poly.pdbx_seq_one_letter_code
_entity_poly.pdbx_strand_id
1 'polypeptide(L)'
;MLADLIKMSGKEILYLLEQEENIMNCLGFKNNNGQLKKDMRKKISEISGFCEQILKVIKKLDKDKEIVFLECSCGKSYLSFVLSYILEREFNIKTFFFGVDTNKELVQRCEEISSILGYGNMVFKHGKTIDFSTDRKVDIVIALHACNTATDEAIVKGIKIGAKHIMVVPCCHGQLRSQIKSHHPLTNLTQFGLLRYKFADILTDALRSQFLLGNGYYVELLGIVSPKLTPKNILISARKIKSKKNKGSLEKYYQLSNMFNTNFRLQEFFPEHSLNDTLVCTC
;
A
#
# COMPACT_ATOMS: atom_id res chain seq x y z
N MET A 1 6.26 -23.14 17.77
CA MET A 1 7.23 -23.47 16.70
C MET A 1 7.02 -22.71 15.39
N LEU A 2 5.80 -22.48 14.87
CA LEU A 2 5.59 -21.70 13.62
C LEU A 2 5.83 -20.16 13.72
N ALA A 3 5.98 -19.61 14.92
CA ALA A 3 6.15 -18.16 15.13
C ALA A 3 7.56 -17.66 14.77
N ASP A 4 8.57 -18.52 14.91
CA ASP A 4 9.97 -18.20 14.65
C ASP A 4 10.38 -18.41 13.18
N LEU A 5 9.63 -19.21 12.42
CA LEU A 5 10.00 -19.62 11.05
C LEU A 5 9.81 -18.56 9.95
N ILE A 6 8.95 -17.55 10.13
CA ILE A 6 8.70 -16.56 9.05
C ILE A 6 9.70 -15.39 9.13
N LYS A 7 11.00 -15.66 9.12
CA LYS A 7 12.02 -14.61 8.99
C LYS A 7 12.72 -14.80 7.66
N MET A 8 12.31 -14.02 6.68
CA MET A 8 13.08 -13.82 5.45
C MET A 8 13.22 -12.32 5.23
N SER A 9 14.45 -11.88 5.10
CA SER A 9 14.82 -10.55 4.65
C SER A 9 14.50 -10.39 3.16
N GLY A 10 14.39 -9.14 2.70
CA GLY A 10 14.23 -8.85 1.28
C GLY A 10 15.35 -9.43 0.40
N LYS A 11 16.56 -9.65 0.95
CA LYS A 11 17.67 -10.29 0.23
C LYS A 11 17.43 -11.79 0.03
N GLU A 12 16.96 -12.49 1.06
CA GLU A 12 16.62 -13.91 0.97
C GLU A 12 15.44 -14.13 0.01
N ILE A 13 14.44 -13.24 0.05
CA ILE A 13 13.31 -13.28 -0.89
C ILE A 13 13.78 -13.05 -2.34
N LEU A 14 14.70 -12.10 -2.56
CA LEU A 14 15.28 -11.89 -3.88
C LEU A 14 16.00 -13.15 -4.37
N TYR A 15 16.83 -13.76 -3.52
CA TYR A 15 17.56 -14.98 -3.86
C TYR A 15 16.61 -16.13 -4.20
N LEU A 16 15.56 -16.32 -3.40
CA LEU A 16 14.50 -17.31 -3.64
C LEU A 16 13.85 -17.11 -5.02
N LEU A 17 13.46 -15.88 -5.34
CA LEU A 17 12.85 -15.55 -6.62
C LEU A 17 13.79 -15.80 -7.82
N GLU A 18 15.10 -15.56 -7.66
CA GLU A 18 16.07 -15.81 -8.72
C GLU A 18 16.18 -17.31 -9.10
N GLN A 19 15.85 -18.21 -8.17
CA GLN A 19 15.80 -19.67 -8.43
C GLN A 19 14.49 -20.11 -9.10
N GLU A 20 13.43 -19.32 -9.04
CA GLU A 20 12.12 -19.66 -9.62
C GLU A 20 11.97 -19.16 -11.05
N GLU A 21 12.52 -19.92 -11.98
CA GLU A 21 12.53 -19.55 -13.39
C GLU A 21 11.14 -19.30 -13.95
N ASN A 22 10.15 -20.10 -13.55
CA ASN A 22 8.80 -20.02 -14.12
C ASN A 22 8.14 -18.67 -13.78
N ILE A 23 8.23 -18.24 -12.52
CA ILE A 23 7.72 -16.94 -12.07
C ILE A 23 8.51 -15.80 -12.71
N MET A 24 9.85 -15.89 -12.70
CA MET A 24 10.72 -14.85 -13.25
C MET A 24 10.47 -14.62 -14.76
N ASN A 25 10.20 -15.69 -15.50
CA ASN A 25 9.92 -15.64 -16.92
C ASN A 25 8.50 -15.11 -17.18
N CYS A 26 7.48 -15.64 -16.49
CA CYS A 26 6.08 -15.21 -16.67
C CYS A 26 5.87 -13.73 -16.33
N LEU A 27 6.51 -13.25 -15.27
CA LEU A 27 6.48 -11.84 -14.88
C LEU A 27 7.36 -10.95 -15.79
N GLY A 28 8.13 -11.55 -16.70
CA GLY A 28 8.96 -10.84 -17.66
C GLY A 28 10.15 -10.12 -17.02
N PHE A 29 10.65 -10.64 -15.89
CA PHE A 29 11.84 -10.12 -15.22
C PHE A 29 13.12 -10.47 -15.96
N LYS A 30 13.16 -11.65 -16.60
CA LYS A 30 14.27 -12.09 -17.45
C LYS A 30 14.07 -11.68 -18.91
N ASN A 31 15.17 -11.54 -19.64
CA ASN A 31 15.18 -11.41 -21.10
C ASN A 31 15.13 -12.79 -21.76
N ASN A 32 15.10 -12.84 -23.10
CA ASN A 32 15.04 -14.10 -23.86
C ASN A 32 16.26 -15.01 -23.64
N ASN A 33 17.36 -14.46 -23.13
CA ASN A 33 18.58 -15.21 -22.82
C ASN A 33 18.62 -15.68 -21.34
N GLY A 34 17.50 -15.58 -20.62
CA GLY A 34 17.39 -15.97 -19.21
C GLY A 34 18.04 -15.01 -18.21
N GLN A 35 18.59 -13.88 -18.66
CA GLN A 35 19.26 -12.91 -17.79
C GLN A 35 18.28 -11.88 -17.22
N LEU A 36 18.47 -11.48 -15.97
CA LEU A 36 17.67 -10.45 -15.32
C LEU A 36 17.81 -9.10 -16.05
N LYS A 37 16.69 -8.49 -16.42
CA LYS A 37 16.68 -7.17 -17.04
C LYS A 37 17.18 -6.09 -16.06
N LYS A 38 18.03 -5.19 -16.56
CA LYS A 38 18.72 -4.18 -15.74
C LYS A 38 17.74 -3.24 -15.02
N ASP A 39 16.62 -2.92 -15.65
CA ASP A 39 15.54 -2.07 -15.12
C ASP A 39 14.63 -2.78 -14.12
N MET A 40 14.65 -4.12 -14.06
CA MET A 40 13.81 -4.90 -13.15
C MET A 40 14.45 -5.08 -11.76
N ARG A 41 15.77 -4.93 -11.61
CA ARG A 41 16.46 -5.04 -10.31
C ARG A 41 15.85 -4.16 -9.22
N LYS A 42 15.58 -2.89 -9.56
CA LYS A 42 14.94 -1.92 -8.65
C LYS A 42 13.58 -2.43 -8.21
N LYS A 43 12.76 -2.86 -9.17
CA LYS A 43 11.38 -3.32 -8.94
C LYS A 43 11.34 -4.58 -8.08
N ILE A 44 12.18 -5.57 -8.37
CA ILE A 44 12.22 -6.81 -7.57
C ILE A 44 12.66 -6.50 -6.15
N SER A 45 13.65 -5.64 -5.96
CA SER A 45 14.06 -5.23 -4.61
C SER A 45 12.94 -4.55 -3.83
N GLU A 46 12.16 -3.67 -4.48
CA GLU A 46 10.98 -3.04 -3.86
C GLU A 46 9.92 -4.08 -3.48
N ILE A 47 9.65 -5.05 -4.36
CA ILE A 47 8.73 -6.16 -4.09
C ILE A 47 9.22 -7.00 -2.91
N SER A 48 10.48 -7.45 -2.94
CA SER A 48 11.06 -8.26 -1.86
C SER A 48 11.05 -7.54 -0.52
N GLY A 49 11.38 -6.25 -0.52
CA GLY A 49 11.32 -5.39 0.67
C GLY A 49 9.90 -5.24 1.21
N PHE A 50 8.90 -5.14 0.33
CA PHE A 50 7.50 -5.12 0.73
C PHE A 50 7.06 -6.47 1.31
N CYS A 51 7.41 -7.58 0.65
CA CYS A 51 7.12 -8.94 1.11
C CYS A 51 7.68 -9.16 2.52
N GLU A 52 8.91 -8.72 2.80
CA GLU A 52 9.50 -8.78 4.14
C GLU A 52 8.58 -8.13 5.21
N GLN A 53 7.99 -6.97 4.91
CA GLN A 53 7.08 -6.31 5.86
C GLN A 53 5.76 -7.06 6.01
N ILE A 54 5.23 -7.63 4.93
CA ILE A 54 4.01 -8.46 4.97
C ILE A 54 4.23 -9.71 5.84
N LEU A 55 5.38 -10.37 5.70
CA LEU A 55 5.74 -11.53 6.53
C LEU A 55 5.76 -11.20 8.03
N LYS A 56 6.21 -10.00 8.42
CA LYS A 56 6.17 -9.53 9.82
C LYS A 56 4.74 -9.38 10.35
N VAL A 57 3.82 -8.96 9.49
CA VAL A 57 2.41 -8.78 9.82
C VAL A 57 1.67 -10.12 9.92
N ILE A 58 1.89 -11.03 8.95
CA ILE A 58 1.25 -12.34 8.89
C ILE A 58 1.55 -13.18 10.13
N LYS A 59 2.72 -13.03 10.77
CA LYS A 59 3.03 -13.68 12.05
C LYS A 59 1.99 -13.46 13.14
N LYS A 60 1.31 -12.32 13.12
CA LYS A 60 0.33 -11.90 14.12
C LYS A 60 -1.10 -12.30 13.74
N LEU A 61 -1.29 -12.93 12.58
CA LEU A 61 -2.58 -13.41 12.10
C LEU A 61 -2.77 -14.89 12.44
N ASP A 62 -4.04 -15.29 12.46
CA ASP A 62 -4.47 -16.68 12.59
C ASP A 62 -4.15 -17.41 11.28
N LYS A 63 -3.15 -18.28 11.32
CA LYS A 63 -2.59 -18.96 10.13
C LYS A 63 -3.39 -20.20 9.72
N ASP A 64 -4.29 -20.66 10.59
CA ASP A 64 -5.16 -21.80 10.30
C ASP A 64 -6.34 -21.39 9.40
N LYS A 65 -6.45 -20.08 9.10
CA LYS A 65 -7.45 -19.51 8.20
C LYS A 65 -6.79 -18.97 6.93
N GLU A 66 -7.52 -19.06 5.82
CA GLU A 66 -7.16 -18.40 4.57
C GLU A 66 -6.99 -16.90 4.81
N ILE A 67 -5.84 -16.34 4.43
CA ILE A 67 -5.57 -14.90 4.50
C ILE A 67 -5.95 -14.27 3.16
N VAL A 68 -6.93 -13.38 3.18
CA VAL A 68 -7.45 -12.74 1.97
C VAL A 68 -6.83 -11.36 1.77
N PHE A 69 -6.21 -11.16 0.60
CA PHE A 69 -5.58 -9.92 0.17
C PHE A 69 -6.43 -9.18 -0.85
N LEU A 70 -6.37 -7.86 -0.81
CA LEU A 70 -6.81 -6.97 -1.89
C LEU A 70 -5.63 -6.09 -2.32
N GLU A 71 -5.11 -6.31 -3.54
CA GLU A 71 -4.14 -5.45 -4.18
C GLU A 71 -4.86 -4.36 -4.99
N CYS A 72 -4.75 -3.12 -4.52
CA CYS A 72 -5.38 -1.96 -5.10
C CYS A 72 -4.50 -1.34 -6.19
N SER A 73 -5.06 -1.04 -7.37
CA SER A 73 -4.31 -0.54 -8.54
C SER A 73 -3.14 -1.47 -8.86
N CYS A 74 -3.45 -2.76 -9.02
CA CYS A 74 -2.45 -3.83 -9.02
C CYS A 74 -1.50 -3.79 -10.23
N GLY A 75 -1.85 -3.10 -11.31
CA GLY A 75 -1.07 -3.07 -12.54
C GLY A 75 -0.75 -4.48 -13.04
N LYS A 76 0.53 -4.84 -13.08
CA LYS A 76 1.01 -6.19 -13.48
C LYS A 76 1.02 -7.21 -12.33
N SER A 77 0.52 -6.83 -11.15
CA SER A 77 0.34 -7.67 -9.97
C SER A 77 1.59 -8.41 -9.49
N TYR A 78 2.78 -7.86 -9.75
CA TYR A 78 4.05 -8.50 -9.38
C TYR A 78 4.10 -8.86 -7.89
N LEU A 79 3.56 -8.00 -7.04
CA LEU A 79 3.56 -8.19 -5.59
C LEU A 79 2.71 -9.40 -5.19
N SER A 80 1.45 -9.50 -5.66
CA SER A 80 0.60 -10.65 -5.31
C SER A 80 1.13 -11.98 -5.86
N PHE A 81 1.68 -12.00 -7.09
CA PHE A 81 2.30 -13.23 -7.64
C PHE A 81 3.46 -13.72 -6.77
N VAL A 82 4.36 -12.81 -6.40
CA VAL A 82 5.50 -13.12 -5.52
C VAL A 82 5.03 -13.51 -4.11
N LEU A 83 4.06 -12.80 -3.54
CA LEU A 83 3.54 -13.10 -2.21
C LEU A 83 2.87 -14.48 -2.16
N SER A 84 2.06 -14.82 -3.16
CA SER A 84 1.43 -16.13 -3.23
C SER A 84 2.45 -17.25 -3.29
N TYR A 85 3.48 -17.09 -4.13
CA TYR A 85 4.58 -18.05 -4.19
C TYR A 85 5.23 -18.24 -2.81
N ILE A 86 5.68 -17.16 -2.18
CA ILE A 86 6.37 -17.22 -0.88
C ILE A 86 5.46 -17.82 0.19
N LEU A 87 4.22 -17.36 0.30
CA LEU A 87 3.32 -17.75 1.39
C LEU A 87 2.85 -19.20 1.25
N GLU A 88 2.52 -19.65 0.05
CA GLU A 88 2.03 -21.01 -0.16
C GLU A 88 3.17 -22.02 -0.26
N ARG A 89 4.26 -21.72 -0.99
CA ARG A 89 5.35 -22.68 -1.20
C ARG A 89 6.31 -22.77 -0.02
N GLU A 90 6.74 -21.64 0.52
CA GLU A 90 7.75 -21.64 1.59
C GLU A 90 7.13 -21.82 2.98
N PHE A 91 5.92 -21.27 3.18
CA PHE A 91 5.30 -21.23 4.51
C PHE A 91 4.03 -22.07 4.64
N ASN A 92 3.53 -22.68 3.55
CA ASN A 92 2.27 -23.44 3.54
C ASN A 92 1.09 -22.67 4.16
N ILE A 93 1.03 -21.37 3.93
CA ILE A 93 -0.02 -20.48 4.40
C ILE A 93 -1.05 -20.34 3.29
N LYS A 94 -2.29 -20.73 3.57
CA LYS A 94 -3.38 -20.58 2.60
C LYS A 94 -3.71 -19.11 2.39
N THR A 95 -3.70 -18.68 1.13
CA THR A 95 -3.95 -17.28 0.78
C THR A 95 -4.97 -17.16 -0.34
N PHE A 96 -5.56 -15.98 -0.48
CA PHE A 96 -6.37 -15.63 -1.64
C PHE A 96 -6.15 -14.17 -2.01
N PHE A 97 -6.00 -13.86 -3.29
CA PHE A 97 -5.71 -12.49 -3.76
C PHE A 97 -6.80 -11.98 -4.68
N PHE A 98 -7.30 -10.78 -4.38
CA PHE A 98 -8.00 -9.95 -5.34
C PHE A 98 -7.06 -8.88 -5.88
N GLY A 99 -6.90 -8.78 -7.20
CA GLY A 99 -6.23 -7.67 -7.84
C GLY A 99 -7.24 -6.79 -8.58
N VAL A 100 -7.23 -5.48 -8.34
CA VAL A 100 -8.16 -4.54 -8.99
C VAL A 100 -7.38 -3.47 -9.74
N ASP A 101 -7.68 -3.29 -11.02
CA ASP A 101 -7.08 -2.22 -11.83
C ASP A 101 -8.06 -1.67 -12.88
N THR A 102 -7.90 -0.39 -13.21
CA THR A 102 -8.67 0.29 -14.26
C THR A 102 -8.17 -0.04 -15.66
N ASN A 103 -6.97 -0.59 -15.81
CA ASN A 103 -6.42 -1.00 -17.09
C ASN A 103 -6.84 -2.45 -17.40
N LYS A 104 -7.83 -2.60 -18.29
CA LYS A 104 -8.36 -3.90 -18.73
C LYS A 104 -7.29 -4.82 -19.33
N GLU A 105 -6.33 -4.29 -20.08
CA GLU A 105 -5.25 -5.09 -20.69
C GLU A 105 -4.34 -5.69 -19.63
N LEU A 106 -4.01 -4.91 -18.59
CA LEU A 106 -3.20 -5.40 -17.47
C LEU A 106 -3.94 -6.47 -16.66
N VAL A 107 -5.24 -6.30 -16.44
CA VAL A 107 -6.11 -7.29 -15.78
C VAL A 107 -6.10 -8.60 -16.55
N GLN A 108 -6.37 -8.57 -17.86
CA GLN A 108 -6.35 -9.75 -18.71
C GLN A 108 -4.99 -10.45 -18.68
N ARG A 109 -3.90 -9.68 -18.77
CA ARG A 109 -2.55 -10.23 -18.67
C ARG A 109 -2.29 -10.92 -17.33
N CYS A 110 -2.82 -10.39 -16.23
CA CYS A 110 -2.69 -11.04 -14.92
C CYS A 110 -3.48 -12.34 -14.86
N GLU A 111 -4.68 -12.40 -15.46
CA GLU A 111 -5.46 -13.64 -15.56
C GLU A 111 -4.71 -14.72 -16.38
N GLU A 112 -4.13 -14.33 -17.52
CA GLU A 112 -3.30 -15.22 -18.36
C GLU A 112 -2.09 -15.75 -17.59
N ILE A 113 -1.35 -14.88 -16.90
CA ILE A 113 -0.19 -15.28 -16.08
C ILE A 113 -0.62 -16.22 -14.95
N SER A 114 -1.75 -15.93 -14.28
CA SER A 114 -2.29 -16.79 -13.23
C SER A 114 -2.62 -18.19 -13.76
N SER A 115 -3.18 -18.27 -14.97
CA SER A 115 -3.46 -19.54 -15.63
C SER A 115 -2.18 -20.31 -15.99
N ILE A 116 -1.16 -19.63 -16.52
CA ILE A 116 0.13 -20.25 -16.90
C ILE A 116 0.85 -20.79 -15.66
N LEU A 117 0.83 -20.06 -14.56
CA LEU A 117 1.46 -20.45 -13.30
C LEU A 117 0.63 -21.46 -12.50
N GLY A 118 -0.62 -21.73 -12.90
CA GLY A 118 -1.55 -22.61 -12.18
C GLY A 118 -2.00 -22.02 -10.83
N TYR A 119 -2.03 -20.70 -10.68
CA TYR A 119 -2.43 -20.03 -9.45
C TYR A 119 -3.96 -19.93 -9.40
N GLY A 120 -4.59 -20.86 -8.66
CA GLY A 120 -6.04 -20.91 -8.47
C GLY A 120 -6.57 -20.04 -7.32
N ASN A 121 -5.68 -19.36 -6.62
CA ASN A 121 -5.98 -18.53 -5.45
C ASN A 121 -6.03 -17.03 -5.77
N MET A 122 -6.14 -16.65 -7.05
CA MET A 122 -6.14 -15.25 -7.49
C MET A 122 -7.34 -14.94 -8.38
N VAL A 123 -7.90 -13.75 -8.20
CA VAL A 123 -8.94 -13.20 -9.06
C VAL A 123 -8.62 -11.74 -9.37
N PHE A 124 -8.57 -11.41 -10.66
CA PHE A 124 -8.37 -10.04 -11.13
C PHE A 124 -9.70 -9.44 -11.57
N LYS A 125 -9.88 -8.14 -11.32
CA LYS A 125 -11.11 -7.39 -11.65
C LYS A 125 -10.77 -6.05 -12.30
N HIS A 126 -11.41 -5.81 -13.43
CA HIS A 126 -11.38 -4.50 -14.08
C HIS A 126 -12.32 -3.52 -13.37
N GLY A 127 -11.78 -2.39 -12.91
CA GLY A 127 -12.55 -1.34 -12.26
C GLY A 127 -11.71 -0.50 -11.30
N LYS A 128 -12.36 0.46 -10.64
CA LYS A 128 -11.72 1.23 -9.58
C LYS A 128 -11.74 0.45 -8.27
N THR A 129 -10.67 0.58 -7.49
CA THR A 129 -10.54 -0.05 -6.17
C THR A 129 -11.68 0.33 -5.23
N ILE A 130 -12.11 1.59 -5.26
CA ILE A 130 -13.15 2.07 -4.35
C ILE A 130 -14.49 1.34 -4.56
N ASP A 131 -14.80 1.00 -5.82
CA ASP A 131 -16.07 0.39 -6.25
C ASP A 131 -16.06 -1.15 -6.11
N PHE A 132 -14.90 -1.78 -5.91
CA PHE A 132 -14.78 -3.24 -5.83
C PHE A 132 -15.53 -3.82 -4.63
N SER A 133 -16.36 -4.85 -4.80
CA SER A 133 -17.02 -5.55 -3.70
C SER A 133 -16.77 -7.05 -3.76
N THR A 134 -16.81 -7.70 -2.60
CA THR A 134 -16.68 -9.16 -2.48
C THR A 134 -17.35 -9.61 -1.19
N ASP A 135 -17.90 -10.83 -1.22
CA ASP A 135 -18.46 -11.49 -0.03
C ASP A 135 -17.35 -12.11 0.85
N ARG A 136 -16.13 -12.24 0.30
CA ARG A 136 -14.97 -12.70 1.08
C ARG A 136 -14.48 -11.58 1.98
N LYS A 137 -14.29 -11.90 3.26
CA LYS A 137 -13.71 -10.96 4.22
C LYS A 137 -12.24 -10.71 3.90
N VAL A 138 -11.91 -9.52 3.44
CA VAL A 138 -10.52 -9.10 3.18
C VAL A 138 -9.79 -8.84 4.50
N ASP A 139 -8.63 -9.48 4.68
CA ASP A 139 -7.78 -9.29 5.86
C ASP A 139 -6.74 -8.20 5.67
N ILE A 140 -6.13 -8.13 4.48
CA ILE A 140 -5.01 -7.23 4.20
C ILE A 140 -5.28 -6.48 2.89
N VAL A 141 -5.25 -5.16 2.94
CA VAL A 141 -5.21 -4.31 1.75
C VAL A 141 -3.77 -3.91 1.48
N ILE A 142 -3.30 -4.10 0.25
CA ILE A 142 -1.95 -3.74 -0.19
C ILE A 142 -2.00 -2.82 -1.41
N ALA A 143 -1.02 -1.92 -1.51
CA ALA A 143 -0.78 -1.14 -2.72
C ALA A 143 0.71 -0.78 -2.82
N LEU A 144 1.37 -1.18 -3.90
CA LEU A 144 2.77 -0.83 -4.18
C LEU A 144 2.83 0.10 -5.39
N HIS A 145 3.20 1.36 -5.16
CA HIS A 145 3.22 2.42 -6.18
C HIS A 145 1.85 2.73 -6.79
N ALA A 146 0.79 2.65 -5.99
CA ALA A 146 -0.47 3.32 -6.34
C ALA A 146 -0.24 4.83 -6.28
N CYS A 147 -0.37 5.54 -7.40
CA CYS A 147 0.02 6.95 -7.49
C CYS A 147 -1.14 7.92 -7.25
N ASN A 148 -0.82 9.09 -6.68
CA ASN A 148 -1.77 10.16 -6.36
C ASN A 148 -2.97 9.62 -5.56
N THR A 149 -4.19 9.80 -6.09
CA THR A 149 -5.44 9.44 -5.41
C THR A 149 -5.67 7.93 -5.31
N ALA A 150 -4.93 7.11 -6.06
CA ALA A 150 -5.07 5.66 -5.97
C ALA A 150 -4.63 5.13 -4.59
N THR A 151 -3.62 5.74 -3.96
CA THR A 151 -3.25 5.40 -2.57
C THR A 151 -4.40 5.75 -1.62
N ASP A 152 -5.05 6.89 -1.82
CA ASP A 152 -6.13 7.37 -0.98
C ASP A 152 -7.36 6.46 -1.10
N GLU A 153 -7.69 6.05 -2.33
CA GLU A 153 -8.73 5.06 -2.59
C GLU A 153 -8.42 3.71 -1.92
N ALA A 154 -7.17 3.25 -1.93
CA ALA A 154 -6.76 2.02 -1.24
C ALA A 154 -6.93 2.13 0.28
N ILE A 155 -6.52 3.26 0.87
CA ILE A 155 -6.69 3.55 2.31
C ILE A 155 -8.18 3.55 2.68
N VAL A 156 -8.98 4.33 1.96
CA VAL A 156 -10.43 4.43 2.18
C VAL A 156 -11.08 3.06 2.03
N LYS A 157 -10.70 2.30 1.00
CA LYS A 157 -11.24 0.97 0.76
C LYS A 157 -10.95 0.04 1.93
N GLY A 158 -9.70 0.01 2.41
CA GLY A 158 -9.30 -0.78 3.56
C GLY A 158 -10.05 -0.43 4.83
N ILE A 159 -10.31 0.86 5.07
CA ILE A 159 -11.12 1.32 6.22
C ILE A 159 -12.57 0.84 6.07
N LYS A 160 -13.19 1.08 4.90
CA LYS A 160 -14.61 0.74 4.64
C LYS A 160 -14.89 -0.75 4.75
N ILE A 161 -14.03 -1.60 4.21
CA ILE A 161 -14.17 -3.06 4.34
C ILE A 161 -13.68 -3.58 5.69
N GLY A 162 -13.11 -2.69 6.53
CA GLY A 162 -12.68 -3.00 7.87
C GLY A 162 -11.48 -3.95 7.93
N ALA A 163 -10.59 -3.90 6.94
CA ALA A 163 -9.41 -4.75 6.82
C ALA A 163 -8.57 -4.75 8.11
N LYS A 164 -7.99 -5.89 8.47
CA LYS A 164 -7.12 -6.02 9.65
C LYS A 164 -5.84 -5.20 9.47
N HIS A 165 -5.30 -5.18 8.25
CA HIS A 165 -4.13 -4.40 7.88
C HIS A 165 -4.33 -3.65 6.56
N ILE A 166 -3.73 -2.47 6.48
CA ILE A 166 -3.64 -1.65 5.27
C ILE A 166 -2.16 -1.28 5.11
N MET A 167 -1.54 -1.68 4.01
CA MET A 167 -0.12 -1.54 3.77
C MET A 167 0.09 -0.89 2.40
N VAL A 168 0.52 0.36 2.36
CA VAL A 168 0.63 1.11 1.11
C VAL A 168 1.98 1.81 0.98
N VAL A 169 2.60 1.72 -0.20
CA VAL A 169 3.81 2.48 -0.56
C VAL A 169 3.41 3.57 -1.58
N PRO A 170 3.35 4.83 -1.14
CA PRO A 170 2.99 5.94 -2.02
C PRO A 170 4.13 6.30 -3.00
N CYS A 171 3.79 6.52 -4.28
CA CYS A 171 4.77 6.92 -5.31
C CYS A 171 4.71 8.39 -5.72
N CYS A 172 3.51 9.00 -5.76
CA CYS A 172 3.30 10.33 -6.31
C CYS A 172 2.40 11.18 -5.43
N HIS A 173 2.80 12.44 -5.22
CA HIS A 173 2.14 13.42 -4.34
C HIS A 173 1.80 14.70 -5.12
N GLY A 174 1.36 14.52 -6.38
CA GLY A 174 1.07 15.63 -7.29
C GLY A 174 0.00 16.57 -6.76
N GLN A 175 -1.00 16.02 -6.05
CA GLN A 175 -2.11 16.79 -5.45
C GLN A 175 -1.56 17.90 -4.56
N LEU A 176 -0.80 17.54 -3.53
CA LEU A 176 -0.31 18.51 -2.57
C LEU A 176 0.81 19.39 -3.14
N ARG A 177 1.68 18.83 -3.98
CA ARG A 177 2.72 19.61 -4.66
C ARG A 177 2.15 20.76 -5.47
N SER A 178 0.99 20.56 -6.10
CA SER A 178 0.30 21.60 -6.87
C SER A 178 -0.32 22.70 -6.00
N GLN A 179 -0.62 22.42 -4.72
CA GLN A 179 -1.23 23.37 -3.78
C GLN A 179 -0.20 24.26 -3.07
N ILE A 180 1.04 23.79 -2.97
CA ILE A 180 2.16 24.56 -2.42
C ILE A 180 2.64 25.58 -3.46
N LYS A 181 1.92 26.71 -3.54
CA LYS A 181 2.17 27.83 -4.46
C LYS A 181 2.65 29.09 -3.72
N SER A 182 2.81 30.18 -4.47
CA SER A 182 2.95 31.53 -3.93
C SER A 182 1.80 31.82 -2.95
N HIS A 183 2.12 32.35 -1.77
CA HIS A 183 1.21 32.60 -0.63
C HIS A 183 0.94 31.44 0.33
N HIS A 184 1.59 30.28 0.16
CA HIS A 184 1.62 29.25 1.21
C HIS A 184 2.54 29.70 2.38
N PRO A 185 2.21 29.42 3.66
CA PRO A 185 3.06 29.81 4.80
C PRO A 185 4.52 29.35 4.70
N LEU A 186 4.76 28.26 3.96
CA LEU A 186 6.09 27.71 3.69
C LEU A 186 6.65 28.04 2.30
N THR A 187 6.18 29.10 1.61
CA THR A 187 6.70 29.46 0.29
C THR A 187 8.22 29.65 0.29
N ASN A 188 8.82 30.29 1.30
CA ASN A 188 10.28 30.48 1.39
C ASN A 188 11.08 29.17 1.53
N LEU A 189 10.51 28.16 2.17
CA LEU A 189 11.11 26.82 2.27
C LEU A 189 10.94 26.04 0.95
N THR A 190 9.77 26.20 0.32
CA THR A 190 9.32 25.39 -0.83
C THR A 190 9.54 26.09 -2.18
N GLN A 191 10.17 27.27 -2.22
CA GLN A 191 10.56 27.94 -3.46
C GLN A 191 11.59 27.10 -4.25
N PHE A 192 12.43 26.34 -3.54
CA PHE A 192 13.38 25.40 -4.12
C PHE A 192 12.66 24.11 -4.53
N GLY A 193 12.72 23.76 -5.82
CA GLY A 193 11.95 22.64 -6.38
C GLY A 193 12.17 21.29 -5.67
N LEU A 194 13.41 21.00 -5.26
CA LEU A 194 13.75 19.78 -4.50
C LEU A 194 13.12 19.76 -3.11
N LEU A 195 13.14 20.90 -2.40
CA LEU A 195 12.53 21.01 -1.07
C LEU A 195 10.99 20.96 -1.17
N ARG A 196 10.40 21.57 -2.20
CA ARG A 196 8.96 21.44 -2.48
C ARG A 196 8.54 19.99 -2.67
N TYR A 197 9.33 19.24 -3.44
CA TYR A 197 9.07 17.82 -3.69
C TYR A 197 9.12 17.02 -2.40
N LYS A 198 10.23 17.11 -1.65
CA LYS A 198 10.41 16.36 -0.38
C LYS A 198 9.36 16.74 0.67
N PHE A 199 9.02 18.03 0.77
CA PHE A 199 8.01 18.49 1.71
C PHE A 199 6.61 17.98 1.35
N ALA A 200 6.22 18.05 0.07
CA ALA A 200 4.94 17.54 -0.39
C ALA A 200 4.80 16.02 -0.12
N ASP A 201 5.89 15.26 -0.28
CA ASP A 201 5.92 13.84 0.02
C ASP A 201 5.64 13.59 1.51
N ILE A 202 6.44 14.22 2.39
CA ILE A 202 6.33 14.05 3.85
C ILE A 202 4.95 14.46 4.35
N LEU A 203 4.45 15.63 3.92
CA LEU A 203 3.16 16.13 4.39
C LEU A 203 2.01 15.25 3.91
N THR A 204 2.07 14.72 2.69
CA THR A 204 1.05 13.79 2.19
C THR A 204 1.02 12.49 3.00
N ASP A 205 2.18 11.91 3.30
CA ASP A 205 2.26 10.67 4.08
C ASP A 205 1.85 10.89 5.53
N ALA A 206 2.15 12.05 6.10
CA ALA A 206 1.68 12.46 7.42
C ALA A 206 0.15 12.60 7.45
N LEU A 207 -0.45 13.26 6.45
CA LEU A 207 -1.91 13.39 6.34
C LEU A 207 -2.58 12.01 6.22
N ARG A 208 -2.08 11.13 5.35
CA ARG A 208 -2.57 9.74 5.21
C ARG A 208 -2.47 8.96 6.52
N SER A 209 -1.36 9.12 7.23
CA SER A 209 -1.13 8.46 8.52
C SER A 209 -2.07 8.98 9.61
N GLN A 210 -2.25 10.30 9.72
CA GLN A 210 -3.21 10.90 10.65
C GLN A 210 -4.64 10.47 10.33
N PHE A 211 -4.98 10.36 9.05
CA PHE A 211 -6.29 9.89 8.61
C PHE A 211 -6.56 8.44 9.06
N LEU A 212 -5.59 7.55 8.89
CA LEU A 212 -5.67 6.17 9.37
C LEU A 212 -5.78 6.09 10.91
N LEU A 213 -4.98 6.88 11.63
CA LEU A 213 -5.05 6.99 13.10
C LEU A 213 -6.45 7.43 13.56
N GLY A 214 -6.99 8.48 12.93
CA GLY A 214 -8.34 8.97 13.20
C GLY A 214 -9.45 7.98 12.83
N ASN A 215 -9.18 6.99 11.97
CA ASN A 215 -10.12 5.93 11.62
C ASN A 215 -9.88 4.62 12.39
N GLY A 216 -9.20 4.67 13.54
CA GLY A 216 -9.08 3.52 14.45
C GLY A 216 -8.00 2.51 14.06
N TYR A 217 -7.00 2.93 13.30
CA TYR A 217 -5.81 2.14 13.01
C TYR A 217 -4.62 2.62 13.86
N TYR A 218 -3.76 1.70 14.24
CA TYR A 218 -2.39 2.01 14.65
C TYR A 218 -1.52 2.09 13.39
N VAL A 219 -0.64 3.08 13.29
CA VAL A 219 0.15 3.34 12.08
C VAL A 219 1.65 3.36 12.38
N GLU A 220 2.43 2.69 11.54
CA GLU A 220 3.89 2.72 11.50
C GLU A 220 4.36 3.10 10.09
N LEU A 221 5.38 3.95 10.01
CA LEU A 221 6.07 4.29 8.76
C LEU A 221 7.40 3.54 8.70
N LEU A 222 7.56 2.67 7.70
CA LEU A 222 8.71 1.77 7.57
C LEU A 222 9.39 1.96 6.22
N GLY A 223 10.69 1.70 6.13
CA GLY A 223 11.39 1.62 4.85
C GLY A 223 11.28 0.21 4.25
N ILE A 224 10.84 0.09 2.99
CA ILE A 224 10.87 -1.21 2.28
C ILE A 224 12.25 -1.53 1.70
N VAL A 225 13.00 -0.51 1.26
CA VAL A 225 14.35 -0.63 0.73
C VAL A 225 15.17 0.62 1.06
N SER A 226 16.47 0.58 0.78
CA SER A 226 17.34 1.75 0.93
C SER A 226 16.85 2.93 0.09
N PRO A 227 16.84 4.17 0.64
CA PRO A 227 16.50 5.37 -0.13
C PRO A 227 17.49 5.64 -1.29
N LYS A 228 18.68 5.03 -1.26
CA LYS A 228 19.63 5.06 -2.39
C LYS A 228 19.11 4.33 -3.63
N LEU A 229 18.26 3.32 -3.43
CA LEU A 229 17.68 2.53 -4.53
C LEU A 229 16.43 3.21 -5.10
N THR A 230 15.58 3.75 -4.22
CA THR A 230 14.38 4.48 -4.59
C THR A 230 14.07 5.53 -3.53
N PRO A 231 13.83 6.80 -3.89
CA PRO A 231 13.42 7.81 -2.91
C PRO A 231 11.98 7.56 -2.41
N LYS A 232 11.21 6.70 -3.09
CA LYS A 232 9.84 6.29 -2.76
C LYS A 232 9.84 4.95 -2.05
N ASN A 233 10.40 4.94 -0.85
CA ASN A 233 10.66 3.74 -0.08
C ASN A 233 9.89 3.67 1.24
N ILE A 234 9.02 4.65 1.54
CA ILE A 234 8.22 4.66 2.76
C ILE A 234 6.95 3.82 2.53
N LEU A 235 6.76 2.84 3.41
CA LEU A 235 5.55 2.06 3.58
C LEU A 235 4.76 2.62 4.76
N ILE A 236 3.51 2.96 4.52
CA ILE A 236 2.51 3.19 5.57
C ILE A 236 1.90 1.84 5.92
N SER A 237 2.22 1.33 7.10
CA SER A 237 1.68 0.08 7.65
C SER A 237 0.67 0.39 8.74
N ALA A 238 -0.59 0.06 8.51
CA ALA A 238 -1.67 0.34 9.43
C ALA A 238 -2.34 -0.96 9.90
N ARG A 239 -2.55 -1.10 11.21
CA ARG A 239 -3.23 -2.25 11.82
C ARG A 239 -4.46 -1.79 12.59
N LYS A 240 -5.59 -2.45 12.35
CA LYS A 240 -6.86 -2.12 13.02
C LYS A 240 -6.77 -2.34 14.53
N ILE A 241 -7.23 -1.36 15.31
CA ILE A 241 -7.30 -1.44 16.77
C ILE A 241 -8.60 -2.12 17.18
N LYS A 242 -8.55 -3.09 18.12
CA LYS A 242 -9.72 -3.86 18.56
C LYS A 242 -10.60 -3.13 19.61
N SER A 243 -10.08 -2.07 20.24
CA SER A 243 -10.74 -1.40 21.37
C SER A 243 -11.74 -0.32 20.93
N LYS A 244 -12.97 -0.40 21.44
CA LYS A 244 -14.01 0.63 21.28
C LYS A 244 -13.72 1.94 22.04
N LYS A 245 -12.76 1.95 22.99
CA LYS A 245 -12.41 3.14 23.78
C LYS A 245 -11.58 4.17 23.00
N ASN A 246 -10.87 3.72 21.96
CA ASN A 246 -10.19 4.62 21.01
C ASN A 246 -11.05 4.70 19.74
N LYS A 247 -12.19 5.38 19.82
CA LYS A 247 -12.77 5.94 18.59
C LYS A 247 -11.75 6.97 18.11
N GLY A 248 -11.07 6.68 17.01
CA GLY A 248 -10.12 7.63 16.45
C GLY A 248 -10.84 8.97 16.20
N SER A 249 -10.10 10.06 16.35
CA SER A 249 -10.56 11.41 16.04
C SER A 249 -9.76 11.93 14.86
N LEU A 250 -10.45 12.52 13.87
CA LEU A 250 -9.80 13.19 12.76
C LEU A 250 -9.30 14.60 13.12
N GLU A 251 -9.42 15.03 14.38
CA GLU A 251 -8.96 16.35 14.84
C GLU A 251 -7.51 16.63 14.46
N LYS A 252 -6.57 15.70 14.73
CA LYS A 252 -5.15 15.88 14.36
C LYS A 252 -4.92 15.94 12.87
N TYR A 253 -5.74 15.22 12.10
CA TYR A 253 -5.71 15.29 10.65
C TYR A 253 -6.14 16.68 10.18
N TYR A 254 -7.25 17.22 10.70
CA TYR A 254 -7.74 18.55 10.35
C TYR A 254 -6.80 19.67 10.83
N GLN A 255 -6.24 19.55 12.04
CA GLN A 255 -5.21 20.48 12.53
C GLN A 255 -4.01 20.54 11.60
N LEU A 256 -3.48 19.38 11.19
CA LEU A 256 -2.37 19.32 10.23
C LEU A 256 -2.77 19.87 8.86
N SER A 257 -3.96 19.53 8.39
CA SER A 257 -4.49 19.97 7.09
C SER A 257 -4.66 21.48 7.04
N ASN A 258 -5.22 22.09 8.10
CA ASN A 258 -5.44 23.52 8.26
C ASN A 258 -4.12 24.29 8.43
N MET A 259 -3.20 23.77 9.25
CA MET A 259 -1.89 24.38 9.49
C MET A 259 -1.10 24.59 8.20
N PHE A 260 -1.28 23.71 7.22
CA PHE A 260 -0.64 23.80 5.90
C PHE A 260 -1.60 24.12 4.75
N ASN A 261 -2.81 24.63 5.05
CA ASN A 261 -3.80 25.04 4.06
C ASN A 261 -3.97 24.03 2.89
N THR A 262 -4.18 22.77 3.23
CA THR A 262 -4.24 21.66 2.27
C THR A 262 -5.68 21.29 1.97
N ASN A 263 -5.99 20.99 0.70
CA ASN A 263 -7.25 20.39 0.29
C ASN A 263 -7.00 18.96 -0.20
N PHE A 264 -7.15 18.00 0.70
CA PHE A 264 -6.78 16.60 0.44
C PHE A 264 -8.01 15.71 0.22
N ARG A 265 -7.98 14.88 -0.83
CA ARG A 265 -9.16 14.16 -1.34
C ARG A 265 -9.77 13.18 -0.33
N LEU A 266 -8.99 12.71 0.66
CA LEU A 266 -9.48 11.81 1.70
C LEU A 266 -10.71 12.35 2.46
N GLN A 267 -10.86 13.68 2.55
CA GLN A 267 -12.00 14.35 3.18
C GLN A 267 -13.32 14.05 2.47
N GLU A 268 -13.29 13.91 1.15
CA GLU A 268 -14.49 13.64 0.34
C GLU A 268 -15.13 12.28 0.67
N PHE A 269 -14.34 11.34 1.19
CA PHE A 269 -14.80 9.98 1.44
C PHE A 269 -15.48 9.80 2.82
N PHE A 270 -15.33 10.77 3.73
CA PHE A 270 -15.87 10.74 5.10
C PHE A 270 -16.34 12.14 5.55
N PRO A 271 -17.42 12.66 4.95
CA PRO A 271 -17.90 14.02 5.24
C PRO A 271 -18.47 14.21 6.67
N GLU A 272 -18.86 13.13 7.37
CA GLU A 272 -19.56 13.21 8.66
C GLU A 272 -18.66 13.38 9.91
N HIS A 273 -17.39 13.73 9.72
CA HIS A 273 -16.50 14.09 10.82
C HIS A 273 -16.13 15.58 10.80
N SER A 274 -17.04 16.43 10.31
CA SER A 274 -17.02 17.84 10.67
C SER A 274 -16.95 17.92 12.19
N LEU A 275 -15.87 18.52 12.69
CA LEU A 275 -15.74 18.98 14.05
C LEU A 275 -17.11 19.53 14.48
N ASN A 276 -17.59 19.13 15.65
CA ASN A 276 -18.68 19.88 16.27
C ASN A 276 -18.21 21.33 16.36
N ASP A 277 -18.69 22.16 15.43
CA ASP A 277 -18.64 23.61 15.46
C ASP A 277 -19.53 24.07 16.62
N THR A 278 -19.03 23.89 17.84
CA THR A 278 -19.45 24.59 19.04
C THR A 278 -18.24 24.73 19.93
N LEU A 279 -17.42 25.73 19.61
CA LEU A 279 -16.80 26.64 20.57
C LEU A 279 -16.36 27.90 19.79
N VAL A 280 -17.36 28.53 19.16
CA VAL A 280 -17.32 29.97 18.90
C VAL A 280 -17.60 30.65 20.24
N CYS A 281 -16.62 31.43 20.70
CA CYS A 281 -16.76 32.62 21.54
C CYS A 281 -17.45 32.49 22.92
N THR A 282 -16.63 32.39 23.97
CA THR A 282 -16.75 33.04 25.31
C THR A 282 -15.45 32.63 26.04
N CYS A 283 -14.52 33.47 26.48
CA CYS A 283 -14.52 34.85 26.95
C CYS A 283 -13.12 35.45 26.67
#